data_AF-A0A7W9HNI9-F1
#
_entry.id   AF-A0A7W9HNI9-F1
#
_cell.length_a   1.000
_cell.length_b   1.000
_cell.length_c   1.000
_cell.angle_alpha   90.00
_cell.angle_beta   90.00
_cell.angle_gamma   90.00
#
_symmetry.space_group_name_H-M   'P 1'
#
loop_
_entity.id
_entity.type
_entity.pdbx_description
1 polymer ?
#
loop_
_entity_poly.entity_id
_entity_poly.type
_entity_poly.pdbx_seq_one_letter_code
_entity_poly.pdbx_strand_id
1 'polypeptide(L)'
;MTRFRRRVVGYVPHQGACHSQIELSADRRCLLFHLASTGRFSVAIAAAQAAKLLCSLDSREPAQVEVTQPDGKRQWLTVLPHDRSAELPVHARSNDTGMELALEAAPDQQLRLVFPGPALLDLRRHLTTAYLQLEMP
;
A
#
# COMPACT_ATOMS: atom_id res chain seq x y z
N MET A 1 1.57 -5.29 24.98
CA MET A 1 0.92 -4.40 23.99
C MET A 1 0.83 -5.11 22.66
N THR A 2 -0.38 -5.26 22.12
CA THR A 2 -0.65 -5.82 20.80
C THR A 2 -0.10 -4.88 19.73
N ARG A 3 1.09 -5.18 19.20
CA ARG A 3 1.62 -4.51 18.00
C ARG A 3 0.69 -4.86 16.84
N PHE A 4 0.01 -3.87 16.26
CA PHE A 4 -0.76 -4.08 15.04
C PHE A 4 0.18 -4.52 13.93
N ARG A 5 -0.09 -5.70 13.37
CA ARG A 5 0.63 -6.27 12.23
C ARG A 5 -0.34 -7.11 11.41
N ARG A 6 -0.53 -6.77 10.14
CA ARG A 6 -1.39 -7.50 9.21
C ARG A 6 -0.70 -7.70 7.88
N ARG A 7 -0.97 -8.83 7.24
CA ARG A 7 -0.48 -9.14 5.89
C ARG A 7 -1.64 -9.01 4.91
N VAL A 8 -1.33 -8.47 3.74
CA VAL A 8 -2.24 -8.37 2.60
C VAL A 8 -1.56 -8.96 1.38
N VAL A 9 -2.35 -9.55 0.50
CA VAL A 9 -1.85 -10.04 -0.78
C VAL A 9 -1.96 -8.91 -1.78
N GLY A 10 -0.89 -8.66 -2.50
CA GLY A 10 -0.85 -7.79 -3.66
C GLY A 10 -0.12 -8.49 -4.81
N TYR A 11 0.16 -7.75 -5.87
CA TYR A 11 0.84 -8.27 -7.05
C TYR A 11 1.91 -7.29 -7.51
N VAL A 12 3.10 -7.81 -7.81
CA VAL A 12 4.13 -7.03 -8.50
C VAL A 12 4.10 -7.43 -9.97
N PRO A 13 3.93 -6.48 -10.91
CA PRO A 13 4.01 -6.76 -12.34
C PRO A 13 5.24 -7.59 -12.71
N HIS A 14 5.06 -8.62 -13.55
CA HIS A 14 6.09 -9.56 -14.00
C HIS A 14 6.69 -10.50 -12.91
N GLN A 15 6.43 -10.26 -11.63
CA GLN A 15 6.92 -11.11 -10.53
C GLN A 15 5.82 -11.97 -9.90
N GLY A 16 4.55 -11.56 -10.05
CA GLY A 16 3.38 -12.31 -9.58
C GLY A 16 2.89 -11.90 -8.20
N ALA A 17 2.21 -12.83 -7.52
CA ALA A 17 1.61 -12.58 -6.21
C ALA A 17 2.69 -12.30 -5.15
N CYS A 18 2.41 -11.37 -4.25
CA CYS A 18 3.31 -11.01 -3.18
C CYS A 18 2.56 -10.71 -1.88
N HIS A 19 3.28 -10.81 -0.77
CA HIS A 19 2.74 -10.41 0.53
C HIS A 19 3.28 -9.05 0.92
N SER A 20 2.38 -8.09 1.10
CA SER A 20 2.69 -6.82 1.75
C SER A 20 2.27 -6.87 3.22
N GLN A 21 2.88 -6.02 4.03
CA GLN A 21 2.70 -5.99 5.46
C GLN A 21 2.41 -4.55 5.90
N ILE A 22 1.41 -4.41 6.75
CA ILE A 22 1.00 -3.15 7.37
C ILE A 22 1.30 -3.28 8.85
N GLU A 23 2.06 -2.34 9.40
CA GLU A 23 2.38 -2.26 10.82
C GLU A 23 2.12 -0.87 11.37
N LEU A 24 1.91 -0.79 12.68
CA LEU A 24 1.99 0.47 13.42
C LEU A 24 3.42 0.63 13.95
N SER A 25 4.01 1.82 13.80
CA SER A 25 5.33 2.09 14.36
C SER A 25 5.35 1.94 15.88
N ALA A 26 6.52 1.64 16.45
CA ALA A 26 6.65 1.37 17.89
C ALA A 26 6.25 2.59 18.75
N ASP A 27 6.51 3.79 18.25
CA ASP A 27 6.15 5.07 18.86
C ASP A 27 4.73 5.57 18.48
N ARG A 28 3.98 4.79 17.69
CA ARG A 28 2.63 5.12 17.19
C ARG A 28 2.55 6.49 16.52
N ARG A 29 3.54 6.81 15.70
CA ARG A 29 3.57 8.06 14.92
C ARG A 29 3.32 7.86 13.42
N CYS A 30 3.52 6.65 12.92
CA CYS A 30 3.29 6.34 11.52
C CYS A 30 2.83 4.89 11.30
N LEU A 31 2.23 4.67 10.12
CA LEU A 31 1.99 3.35 9.58
C LEU A 31 3.19 2.94 8.74
N LEU A 32 3.68 1.73 8.94
CA LEU A 32 4.69 1.13 8.07
C LEU A 32 3.98 0.25 7.05
N PHE A 33 4.30 0.44 5.79
CA PHE A 33 3.81 -0.38 4.70
C PHE A 33 4.98 -0.91 3.87
N HIS A 34 5.13 -2.22 3.80
CA HIS A 34 6.23 -2.82 3.06
C HIS A 34 5.89 -4.13 2.39
N LEU A 35 6.57 -4.38 1.27
CA LEU A 35 6.60 -5.65 0.58
C LEU A 35 7.46 -6.63 1.37
N ALA A 36 6.81 -7.61 2.01
CA ALA A 36 7.45 -8.52 2.95
C ALA A 36 8.51 -9.44 2.31
N SER A 37 8.44 -9.66 1.00
CA SER A 37 9.36 -10.54 0.26
C SER A 37 10.69 -9.89 -0.10
N THR A 38 10.76 -8.56 -0.22
CA THR A 38 11.96 -7.89 -0.76
C THR A 38 12.42 -6.69 0.06
N GLY A 39 11.57 -6.11 0.91
CA GLY A 39 11.85 -4.86 1.62
C GLY A 39 12.04 -3.63 0.72
N ARG A 40 11.99 -3.79 -0.61
CA ARG A 40 12.21 -2.72 -1.60
C ARG A 40 11.04 -1.74 -1.68
N PHE A 41 9.84 -2.21 -1.42
CA PHE A 41 8.71 -1.34 -1.08
C PHE A 41 8.72 -1.28 0.43
N SER A 42 9.25 -0.25 1.04
CA SER A 42 9.11 -0.07 2.49
C SER A 42 9.00 1.41 2.75
N VAL A 43 7.85 1.81 3.29
CA VAL A 43 7.52 3.22 3.44
C VAL A 43 6.81 3.45 4.78
N ALA A 44 7.14 4.55 5.42
CA ALA A 44 6.43 5.08 6.57
C ALA A 44 5.45 6.16 6.10
N ILE A 45 4.21 6.06 6.55
CA ILE A 45 3.10 6.93 6.20
C ILE A 45 2.64 7.64 7.48
N ALA A 46 2.82 8.96 7.53
CA ALA A 46 2.34 9.76 8.64
C ALA A 46 0.80 9.78 8.70
N ALA A 47 0.22 10.08 9.87
CA ALA A 47 -1.24 10.06 10.07
C ALA A 47 -2.04 10.85 9.02
N ALA A 48 -1.64 12.10 8.75
CA ALA A 48 -2.29 12.94 7.74
C ALA A 48 -2.23 12.34 6.31
N GLN A 49 -1.12 11.67 5.99
CA GLN A 49 -0.91 11.02 4.69
C GLN A 49 -1.66 9.68 4.61
N ALA A 50 -1.81 8.97 5.73
CA ALA A 50 -2.62 7.76 5.82
C ALA A 50 -4.10 8.05 5.59
N ALA A 51 -4.62 9.16 6.13
CA ALA A 51 -5.97 9.63 5.84
C ALA A 51 -6.17 9.92 4.35
N LYS A 52 -5.20 10.58 3.70
CA LYS A 52 -5.22 10.84 2.25
C LYS A 52 -5.23 9.54 1.43
N LEU A 53 -4.38 8.57 1.79
CA LEU A 53 -4.34 7.26 1.17
C LEU A 53 -5.68 6.52 1.31
N LEU A 54 -6.27 6.51 2.50
CA LEU A 54 -7.56 5.86 2.73
C LEU A 54 -8.66 6.50 1.88
N CYS A 55 -8.71 7.83 1.84
CA CYS A 55 -9.68 8.57 1.02
C CYS A 55 -9.55 8.23 -0.48
N SER A 56 -8.32 8.14 -1.00
CA SER A 56 -8.10 7.79 -2.41
C SER A 56 -8.46 6.33 -2.73
N LEU A 57 -8.17 5.39 -1.81
CA LEU A 57 -8.57 3.99 -1.97
C LEU A 57 -10.10 3.79 -1.87
N ASP A 58 -10.79 4.61 -1.07
CA ASP A 58 -12.24 4.58 -0.90
C ASP A 58 -12.97 5.17 -2.11
N SER A 59 -12.53 6.35 -2.56
CA SER A 59 -13.08 7.06 -3.73
C SER A 59 -12.63 6.48 -5.08
N ARG A 60 -11.56 5.66 -5.06
CA ARG A 60 -10.85 5.16 -6.26
C ARG A 60 -10.27 6.27 -7.13
N GLU A 61 -10.07 7.45 -6.57
CA GLU A 61 -9.47 8.58 -7.28
C GLU A 61 -7.94 8.50 -7.25
N PRO A 62 -7.25 8.92 -8.33
CA PRO A 62 -5.80 9.09 -8.31
C PRO A 62 -5.34 10.02 -7.19
N ALA A 63 -4.24 9.69 -6.53
CA ALA A 63 -3.65 10.55 -5.52
C ALA A 63 -2.13 10.37 -5.41
N GLN A 64 -1.45 11.41 -4.90
CA GLN A 64 -0.07 11.31 -4.45
C GLN A 64 -0.02 11.46 -2.93
N VAL A 65 0.64 10.53 -2.26
CA VAL A 65 0.78 10.46 -0.80
C VAL A 65 2.26 10.62 -0.47
N GLU A 66 2.61 11.58 0.39
CA GLU A 66 4.00 11.73 0.82
C GLU A 66 4.34 10.59 1.79
N VAL A 67 5.47 9.94 1.56
CA VAL A 67 5.94 8.83 2.38
C VAL A 67 7.44 8.94 2.66
N THR A 68 7.89 8.29 3.72
CA THR A 68 9.30 8.26 4.11
C THR A 68 9.88 6.87 3.91
N GLN A 69 10.97 6.75 3.16
CA GLN A 69 11.70 5.50 2.97
C GLN A 69 12.53 5.11 4.22
N PRO A 70 13.05 3.88 4.32
CA PRO A 70 13.82 3.44 5.49
C PRO A 70 15.13 4.21 5.67
N ASP A 71 15.67 4.80 4.60
CA ASP A 71 16.84 5.67 4.63
C ASP A 71 16.52 7.12 5.06
N GLY A 72 15.25 7.41 5.38
CA GLY A 72 14.78 8.72 5.81
C GLY A 72 14.41 9.66 4.66
N LYS A 73 14.58 9.28 3.40
CA LYS A 73 14.21 10.13 2.26
C LYS A 73 12.70 10.20 2.11
N ARG A 74 12.20 11.40 1.77
CA ARG A 74 10.80 11.62 1.42
C ARG A 74 10.59 11.35 -0.06
N GLN A 75 9.49 10.68 -0.38
CA GLN A 75 9.09 10.33 -1.74
C GLN A 75 7.57 10.38 -1.90
N TRP A 76 7.11 10.30 -3.14
CA TRP A 76 5.71 10.19 -3.47
C TRP A 76 5.32 8.74 -3.72
N LEU A 77 4.32 8.29 -2.98
CA LEU A 77 3.53 7.11 -3.30
C LEU A 77 2.37 7.55 -4.18
N THR A 78 2.39 7.12 -5.43
CA THR A 78 1.35 7.42 -6.41
C THR A 78 0.31 6.31 -6.42
N VAL A 79 -0.95 6.68 -6.24
CA VAL A 79 -2.12 5.81 -6.19
C VAL A 79 -2.89 6.00 -7.50
N LEU A 80 -3.09 4.94 -8.27
CA LEU A 80 -3.73 4.99 -9.58
C LEU A 80 -4.76 3.87 -9.74
N PRO A 81 -5.80 4.06 -10.55
CA PRO A 81 -6.63 2.94 -11.02
C PRO A 81 -5.75 1.89 -11.71
N HIS A 82 -6.02 0.62 -11.43
CA HIS A 82 -5.37 -0.49 -12.12
C HIS A 82 -6.28 -1.05 -13.22
N ASP A 83 -5.80 -0.99 -14.46
CA ASP A 83 -6.52 -1.31 -15.69
C ASP A 83 -5.96 -2.56 -16.41
N ARG A 84 -4.81 -3.11 -15.98
CA ARG A 84 -4.13 -4.21 -16.66
C ARG A 84 -4.30 -5.58 -16.00
N SER A 85 -5.52 -6.13 -16.13
CA SER A 85 -5.81 -7.51 -15.67
C SER A 85 -4.97 -8.61 -16.35
N ALA A 86 -4.34 -8.34 -17.51
CA ALA A 86 -3.57 -9.34 -18.25
C ALA A 86 -2.33 -9.84 -17.49
N GLU A 87 -1.71 -8.97 -16.68
CA GLU A 87 -0.50 -9.26 -15.90
C GLU A 87 -0.82 -10.02 -14.59
N LEU A 88 -2.10 -10.17 -14.23
CA LEU A 88 -2.54 -10.84 -13.01
C LEU A 88 -2.84 -12.33 -13.24
N PRO A 89 -2.54 -13.21 -12.25
CA PRO A 89 -2.98 -14.60 -12.27
C PRO A 89 -4.50 -14.72 -12.41
N VAL A 90 -4.98 -15.78 -13.06
CA VAL A 90 -6.42 -15.96 -13.39
C VAL A 90 -7.35 -15.78 -12.18
N HIS A 91 -6.97 -16.31 -11.02
CA HIS A 91 -7.76 -16.24 -9.78
C HIS A 91 -7.74 -14.85 -9.10
N ALA A 92 -6.88 -13.95 -9.56
CA ALA A 92 -6.75 -12.58 -9.07
C ALA A 92 -7.42 -11.55 -9.98
N ARG A 93 -7.80 -11.97 -11.20
CA ARG A 93 -8.52 -11.12 -12.15
C ARG A 93 -9.92 -10.88 -11.60
N SER A 94 -10.27 -9.60 -11.45
CA SER A 94 -11.60 -9.16 -11.08
C SER A 94 -12.14 -8.26 -12.18
N ASN A 95 -13.46 -8.28 -12.36
CA ASN A 95 -14.15 -7.28 -13.19
C ASN A 95 -14.23 -5.92 -12.47
N ASP A 96 -13.91 -5.86 -11.17
CA ASP A 96 -13.80 -4.62 -10.41
C ASP A 96 -12.45 -3.92 -10.67
N THR A 97 -12.49 -2.60 -10.78
CA THR A 97 -11.30 -1.76 -10.84
C THR A 97 -10.47 -1.94 -9.57
N GLY A 98 -9.25 -2.45 -9.71
CA GLY A 98 -8.25 -2.49 -8.64
C GLY A 98 -7.54 -1.15 -8.48
N MET A 99 -6.64 -1.06 -7.49
CA MET A 99 -5.76 0.09 -7.32
C MET A 99 -4.29 -0.33 -7.41
N GLU A 100 -3.48 0.50 -8.03
CA GLU A 100 -2.04 0.41 -8.09
C GLU A 100 -1.41 1.42 -7.13
N LEU A 101 -0.42 0.95 -6.39
CA LEU A 101 0.47 1.72 -5.54
C LEU A 101 1.86 1.70 -6.17
N ALA A 102 2.29 2.82 -6.72
CA ALA A 102 3.60 2.98 -7.34
C ALA A 102 4.47 3.89 -6.47
N LEU A 103 5.63 3.41 -6.04
CA LEU A 103 6.63 4.25 -5.40
C LEU A 103 7.55 4.81 -6.50
N GLU A 104 7.57 6.13 -6.63
CA GLU A 104 8.46 6.79 -7.58
C GLU A 104 9.92 6.64 -7.11
N ALA A 105 10.65 5.74 -7.77
CA ALA A 105 12.09 5.65 -7.67
C ALA A 105 12.73 6.16 -8.97
N ALA A 106 14.05 6.11 -9.08
CA ALA A 106 14.73 6.35 -10.35
C ALA A 106 14.09 5.51 -11.49
N PRO A 107 14.15 5.96 -12.77
CA PRO A 107 13.40 5.35 -13.88
C PRO A 107 13.58 3.85 -14.07
N ASP A 108 14.67 3.28 -13.56
CA ASP A 108 15.04 1.86 -13.59
C ASP A 108 14.60 1.06 -12.34
N GLN A 109 13.99 1.71 -11.35
CA GLN A 109 13.69 1.13 -10.03
C GLN A 109 12.24 1.32 -9.57
N GLN A 110 11.33 1.79 -10.44
CA GLN A 110 9.94 2.01 -10.05
C GLN A 110 9.31 0.69 -9.60
N LEU A 111 8.88 0.63 -8.34
CA LEU A 111 8.24 -0.54 -7.78
C LEU A 111 6.74 -0.31 -7.72
N ARG A 112 6.00 -1.20 -8.36
CA ARG A 112 4.54 -1.14 -8.50
C ARG A 112 3.91 -2.31 -7.75
N LEU A 113 2.90 -2.01 -6.94
CA LEU A 113 2.08 -2.97 -6.23
C LEU A 113 0.62 -2.82 -6.63
N VAL A 114 0.04 -3.88 -7.15
CA VAL A 114 -1.34 -3.92 -7.61
C VAL A 114 -2.21 -4.67 -6.60
N PHE A 115 -3.37 -4.10 -6.29
CA PHE A 115 -4.39 -4.68 -5.43
C PHE A 115 -5.70 -4.82 -6.23
N PRO A 116 -6.03 -6.02 -6.75
CA PRO A 116 -7.30 -6.26 -7.43
C PRO A 116 -8.48 -6.17 -6.44
N GLY A 117 -9.71 -6.01 -6.93
CA GLY A 117 -10.91 -5.74 -6.12
C GLY A 117 -10.98 -6.44 -4.75
N PRO A 118 -10.93 -7.79 -4.67
CA PRO A 118 -10.96 -8.49 -3.40
C PRO A 118 -9.78 -8.15 -2.46
N ALA A 119 -8.56 -8.03 -3.01
CA ALA A 119 -7.37 -7.71 -2.23
C ALA A 119 -7.31 -6.24 -1.81
N LEU A 120 -7.93 -5.35 -2.61
CA LEU A 120 -8.11 -3.93 -2.28
C LEU A 120 -9.02 -3.76 -1.06
N LEU A 121 -10.08 -4.55 -0.94
CA LEU A 121 -10.94 -4.53 0.25
C LEU A 121 -10.16 -4.92 1.51
N ASP A 122 -9.31 -5.93 1.41
CA ASP A 122 -8.44 -6.35 2.51
C ASP A 122 -7.44 -5.26 2.91
N LEU A 123 -6.78 -4.66 1.91
CA LEU A 123 -5.89 -3.51 2.12
C LEU A 123 -6.59 -2.37 2.85
N ARG A 124 -7.75 -1.93 2.35
CA ARG A 124 -8.55 -0.85 2.93
C ARG A 124 -8.92 -1.13 4.38
N ARG A 125 -9.44 -2.33 4.66
CA ARG A 125 -9.82 -2.76 6.01
C ARG A 125 -8.65 -2.71 6.99
N HIS A 126 -7.49 -3.22 6.58
CA HIS A 126 -6.32 -3.24 7.45
C HIS A 126 -5.68 -1.86 7.63
N LEU A 127 -5.59 -1.05 6.58
CA LEU A 127 -5.14 0.34 6.70
C LEU A 127 -6.07 1.17 7.59
N THR A 128 -7.39 1.01 7.46
CA THR A 128 -8.37 1.70 8.29
C THR A 128 -8.20 1.32 9.76
N THR A 129 -8.06 0.03 10.05
CA THR A 129 -7.84 -0.45 11.43
C THR A 129 -6.53 0.11 12.02
N ALA A 130 -5.46 0.17 11.22
CA ALA A 130 -4.17 0.70 11.64
C ALA A 130 -4.25 2.21 11.89
N TYR A 131 -4.91 2.94 10.99
CA TYR A 131 -5.13 4.38 11.09
C TYR A 131 -5.93 4.76 12.32
N LEU A 132 -7.03 4.04 12.61
CA LEU A 132 -7.81 4.26 13.83
C LEU A 132 -6.96 4.09 15.11
N GLN A 133 -6.05 3.11 15.13
CA GLN A 133 -5.13 2.93 16.26
C GLN A 133 -4.03 3.99 16.34
N LEU A 134 -3.75 4.69 15.24
CA LEU A 134 -2.80 5.78 15.18
C LEU A 134 -3.41 7.09 15.72
N GLU A 135 -4.71 7.31 15.49
CA GLU A 135 -5.46 8.47 15.98
C GLU A 135 -5.90 8.34 17.45
N MET A 136 -5.89 7.13 18.01
CA MET A 136 -6.20 6.91 19.42
C MET A 136 -5.01 7.29 20.32
N PRO A 137 -5.21 8.16 21.34
CA PRO A 137 -4.17 8.60 22.26
C PRO A 137 -3.61 7.47 23.15
#